data_AF-A0AAV9R5H4-F1
#
_entry.id   AF-A0AAV9R5H4-F1
#
_cell.length_a   1.000
_cell.length_b   1.000
_cell.length_c   1.000
_cell.angle_alpha   90.00
_cell.angle_beta   90.00
_cell.angle_gamma   90.00
#
_symmetry.space_group_name_H-M   'P 1'
#
loop_
_entity.id
_entity.type
_entity.pdbx_description
1 polymer ?
#
loop_
_entity_poly.entity_id
_entity_poly.type
_entity_poly.pdbx_seq_one_letter_code
_entity_poly.pdbx_strand_id
1 'polypeptide(L)'
;MGRQSGKWMWPLMLSALMLGNASACPALCTCSGTTVDCHGLGLKTMPRSIPRNTERLELNGNNLTRITKSDFAGLKYLRVLQLMENQITVIERGAFDDMKELERLRLNRNQLQQLPELLFQKNPGLSRL
;
A
#
# COMPACT_ATOMS: atom_id res chain seq x y z
N MET A 1 -16.40 -60.82 34.01
CA MET A 1 -16.27 -60.65 32.55
C MET A 1 -16.78 -59.25 32.19
N GLY A 2 -15.94 -58.23 31.97
CA GLY A 2 -15.37 -57.82 30.66
C GLY A 2 -16.47 -57.21 29.76
N ARG A 3 -16.55 -55.91 29.42
CA ARG A 3 -15.65 -54.92 28.76
C ARG A 3 -16.26 -53.50 29.02
N GLN A 4 -15.59 -52.46 29.55
CA GLN A 4 -14.76 -51.43 28.86
C GLN A 4 -15.36 -50.93 27.51
N SER A 5 -15.56 -49.65 27.16
CA SER A 5 -15.01 -48.35 27.60
C SER A 5 -15.81 -47.20 26.95
N GLY A 6 -15.77 -45.99 27.52
CA GLY A 6 -16.28 -44.81 26.81
C GLY A 6 -16.37 -43.49 27.61
N LYS A 7 -15.34 -43.11 28.38
CA LYS A 7 -15.13 -41.71 28.80
C LYS A 7 -14.30 -41.01 27.73
N TRP A 8 -14.82 -39.93 27.15
CA TRP A 8 -14.05 -38.92 26.43
C TRP A 8 -14.70 -37.57 26.76
N MET A 9 -14.33 -36.91 27.86
CA MET A 9 -13.36 -35.81 27.83
C MET A 9 -13.53 -34.97 26.57
N TRP A 10 -14.35 -33.92 26.65
CA TRP A 10 -14.30 -32.84 25.66
C TRP A 10 -12.87 -32.33 25.61
N PRO A 11 -12.14 -32.49 24.50
CA PRO A 11 -10.83 -31.88 24.42
C PRO A 11 -11.03 -30.37 24.39
N LEU A 12 -10.38 -29.71 25.35
CA LEU A 12 -9.89 -28.35 25.20
C LEU A 12 -9.14 -28.27 23.85
N MET A 13 -9.83 -27.90 22.77
CA MET A 13 -9.13 -27.27 21.66
C MET A 13 -8.86 -25.83 22.08
N LEU A 14 -7.69 -25.69 22.71
CA LEU A 14 -6.94 -24.44 22.79
C LEU A 14 -7.06 -23.68 21.46
N SER A 15 -7.52 -22.43 21.58
CA SER A 15 -7.03 -21.27 20.85
C SER A 15 -6.38 -21.54 19.49
N ALA A 16 -7.17 -21.44 18.42
CA ALA A 16 -6.66 -20.77 17.23
C ALA A 16 -7.03 -19.28 17.34
N LEU A 17 -6.27 -18.54 18.15
CA LEU A 17 -6.12 -17.10 17.91
C LEU A 17 -5.42 -16.99 16.56
N MET A 18 -6.19 -16.97 15.47
CA MET A 18 -5.77 -16.26 14.28
C MET A 18 -6.41 -14.88 14.30
N LEU A 19 -6.17 -14.14 15.39
CA LEU A 19 -6.05 -12.68 15.30
C LEU A 19 -4.70 -12.37 14.63
N GLY A 20 -4.51 -12.91 13.43
CA GLY A 20 -3.62 -12.26 12.49
C GLY A 20 -4.30 -10.95 12.20
N ASN A 21 -3.77 -9.86 12.74
CA ASN A 21 -4.14 -8.51 12.33
C ASN A 21 -3.63 -8.35 10.89
N ALA A 22 -4.20 -9.11 9.95
CA ALA A 22 -3.91 -9.05 8.55
C ALA A 22 -4.38 -7.67 8.13
N SER A 23 -3.43 -6.76 7.97
CA SER A 23 -3.65 -5.49 7.31
C SER A 23 -4.35 -5.82 5.99
N ALA A 24 -5.66 -5.54 5.93
CA ALA A 24 -6.49 -5.97 4.82
C ALA A 24 -5.87 -5.45 3.53
N CYS A 25 -5.59 -6.34 2.58
CA CYS A 25 -5.10 -5.97 1.26
C CYS A 25 -6.21 -5.25 0.50
N PRO A 26 -5.92 -4.22 -0.32
CA PRO A 26 -6.94 -3.61 -1.17
C PRO A 26 -7.58 -4.66 -2.09
N ALA A 27 -8.90 -4.61 -2.26
CA ALA A 27 -9.67 -5.69 -2.90
C ALA A 27 -9.27 -6.03 -4.34
N LEU A 28 -8.71 -5.07 -5.09
CA LEU A 28 -8.26 -5.27 -6.47
C LEU A 28 -6.77 -5.59 -6.57
N CYS A 29 -6.02 -5.44 -5.48
CA CYS A 29 -4.56 -5.54 -5.47
C CYS A 29 -4.11 -6.87 -4.87
N THR A 30 -2.85 -7.22 -5.11
CA THR A 30 -2.19 -8.37 -4.50
C THR A 30 -1.17 -7.88 -3.49
N CYS A 31 -1.12 -8.50 -2.31
CA CYS A 31 -0.17 -8.14 -1.26
C CYS A 31 0.75 -9.32 -0.96
N SER A 32 2.07 -9.06 -0.92
CA SER A 32 3.09 -10.04 -0.56
C SER A 32 4.13 -9.38 0.34
N GLY A 33 4.20 -9.82 1.59
CA GLY A 33 4.99 -9.14 2.63
C GLY A 33 4.55 -7.68 2.79
N THR A 34 5.48 -6.74 2.64
CA THR A 34 5.24 -5.28 2.69
C THR A 34 5.04 -4.66 1.30
N THR A 35 4.93 -5.47 0.25
CA THR A 35 4.66 -5.03 -1.13
C THR A 35 3.17 -5.10 -1.44
N VAL A 36 2.63 -4.03 -2.01
CA VAL A 36 1.25 -3.95 -2.53
C VAL A 36 1.33 -3.71 -4.03
N ASP A 37 0.84 -4.67 -4.79
CA ASP A 37 0.83 -4.65 -6.25
C ASP A 37 -0.57 -4.39 -6.79
N CYS A 38 -0.74 -3.23 -7.43
CA CYS A 38 -1.95 -2.77 -8.09
C CYS A 38 -1.70 -2.45 -9.58
N HIS A 39 -0.70 -3.06 -10.20
CA HIS A 39 -0.28 -2.78 -11.58
C HIS A 39 -1.37 -3.12 -12.61
N GLY A 40 -1.63 -2.23 -13.57
CA GLY A 40 -2.38 -2.58 -14.79
C GLY A 40 -3.88 -2.86 -14.58
N LEU A 41 -4.44 -2.43 -13.45
CA LEU A 41 -5.83 -2.72 -13.07
C LEU A 41 -6.83 -1.69 -13.60
N GLY A 42 -6.38 -0.71 -14.39
CA GLY A 42 -7.22 0.36 -14.93
C GLY A 42 -7.79 1.30 -13.87
N LEU A 43 -7.14 1.39 -12.70
CA LEU A 43 -7.61 2.18 -11.57
C LEU A 43 -7.74 3.65 -11.95
N LYS A 44 -8.93 4.22 -11.71
CA LYS A 44 -9.18 5.66 -11.91
C LYS A 44 -8.95 6.48 -10.65
N THR A 45 -8.93 5.82 -9.49
CA THR A 45 -8.77 6.41 -8.17
C THR A 45 -7.82 5.55 -7.35
N MET A 46 -7.20 6.14 -6.34
CA MET A 46 -6.30 5.42 -5.43
C MET A 46 -7.02 4.28 -4.71
N PRO A 47 -6.41 3.08 -4.62
CA PRO A 47 -7.01 1.96 -3.93
C PRO A 47 -7.11 2.24 -2.43
N ARG A 48 -8.27 1.95 -1.84
CA ARG A 48 -8.49 2.13 -0.41
C ARG A 48 -7.84 1.00 0.39
N SER A 49 -7.60 1.27 1.67
CA SER A 49 -7.12 0.27 2.63
C SER A 49 -5.72 -0.28 2.30
N ILE A 50 -4.81 0.56 1.81
CA ILE A 50 -3.39 0.19 1.70
C ILE A 50 -2.84 -0.06 3.12
N PRO A 51 -2.22 -1.21 3.40
CA PRO A 51 -1.56 -1.50 4.67
C PRO A 51 -0.59 -0.39 5.10
N ARG A 52 -0.64 0.02 6.38
CA ARG A 52 0.22 1.11 6.88
C ARG A 52 1.71 0.73 6.94
N ASN A 53 2.02 -0.56 6.94
CA ASN A 53 3.38 -1.12 6.90
C ASN A 53 3.87 -1.39 5.47
N THR A 54 3.19 -0.89 4.43
CA THR A 54 3.65 -1.03 3.05
C THR A 54 4.98 -0.28 2.84
N GLU A 55 5.96 -0.96 2.26
CA GLU A 55 7.26 -0.40 1.88
C GLU A 55 7.38 -0.16 0.36
N ARG A 56 6.67 -0.95 -0.44
CA ARG A 56 6.62 -0.82 -1.90
C ARG A 56 5.17 -0.82 -2.39
N LEU A 57 4.83 0.16 -3.21
CA LEU A 57 3.52 0.30 -3.83
C LEU A 57 3.65 0.42 -5.35
N GLU A 58 3.10 -0.57 -6.07
CA GLU A 58 3.05 -0.60 -7.53
C GLU A 58 1.69 -0.13 -8.03
N LEU A 59 1.66 1.03 -8.70
CA LEU A 59 0.46 1.60 -9.31
C LEU A 59 0.67 1.90 -10.80
N ASN A 60 1.69 1.31 -11.41
CA ASN A 60 2.02 1.51 -12.82
C ASN A 60 0.88 1.03 -13.74
N GLY A 61 0.76 1.65 -14.92
CA GLY A 61 -0.16 1.20 -15.96
C GLY A 61 -1.65 1.35 -15.58
N ASN A 62 -1.98 2.37 -14.78
CA ASN A 62 -3.34 2.66 -14.37
C ASN A 62 -3.86 3.95 -15.05
N ASN A 63 -5.07 4.37 -14.68
CA ASN A 63 -5.74 5.55 -15.23
C ASN A 63 -5.87 6.65 -14.16
N LEU A 64 -4.90 6.76 -13.26
CA LEU A 64 -4.89 7.79 -12.21
C LEU A 64 -4.65 9.16 -12.83
N THR A 65 -5.43 10.15 -12.43
CA THR A 65 -5.37 11.50 -13.02
C THR A 65 -4.88 12.58 -12.06
N ARG A 66 -5.00 12.33 -10.75
CA ARG A 66 -4.64 13.27 -9.69
C ARG A 66 -4.11 12.51 -8.49
N ILE A 67 -3.16 13.14 -7.79
CA ILE A 67 -2.68 12.71 -6.47
C ILE A 67 -3.04 13.79 -5.45
N THR A 68 -3.75 13.38 -4.41
CA THR A 68 -4.21 14.25 -3.33
C THR A 68 -3.34 14.12 -2.08
N LYS A 69 -3.47 15.09 -1.17
CA LYS A 69 -2.80 15.05 0.14
C LYS A 69 -3.13 13.79 0.96
N SER A 70 -4.34 13.25 0.81
CA SER A 70 -4.83 12.11 1.58
C SER A 70 -4.47 10.75 1.01
N ASP A 71 -4.05 10.66 -0.26
CA ASP A 71 -3.91 9.39 -0.96
C ASP A 71 -2.86 8.45 -0.35
N PHE A 72 -1.80 9.03 0.22
CA PHE A 72 -0.71 8.30 0.87
C PHE A 72 -0.64 8.56 2.39
N ALA A 73 -1.71 9.10 2.97
CA ALA A 73 -1.74 9.46 4.38
C ALA A 73 -1.43 8.25 5.27
N GLY A 74 -0.46 8.40 6.18
CA GLY A 74 -0.06 7.36 7.10
C GLY A 74 0.82 6.24 6.52
N LEU A 75 1.19 6.26 5.25
CA LEU A 75 2.16 5.31 4.64
C LEU A 75 3.61 5.70 4.97
N LYS A 76 3.93 5.81 6.27
CA LYS A 76 5.18 6.37 6.77
C LYS A 76 6.42 5.57 6.38
N TYR A 77 6.24 4.26 6.16
CA TYR A 77 7.30 3.31 5.83
C TYR A 77 7.47 3.10 4.32
N LEU A 78 6.73 3.84 3.47
CA LEU A 78 6.85 3.66 2.03
C LEU A 78 8.21 4.15 1.53
N ARG A 79 8.97 3.26 0.89
CA ARG A 79 10.30 3.52 0.33
C ARG A 79 10.29 3.62 -1.18
N VAL A 80 9.41 2.84 -1.83
CA VAL A 80 9.30 2.78 -3.28
C VAL A 80 7.85 3.01 -3.72
N LEU A 81 7.65 4.04 -4.53
CA LEU A 81 6.37 4.36 -5.14
C LEU A 81 6.49 4.39 -6.66
N GLN A 82 5.75 3.52 -7.34
CA GLN A 82 5.75 3.39 -8.79
C GLN A 82 4.41 3.85 -9.37
N LEU A 83 4.41 4.96 -10.12
CA LEU A 83 3.23 5.60 -10.71
C LEU A 83 3.41 5.85 -12.21
N MET A 84 4.30 5.10 -12.84
CA MET A 84 4.60 5.21 -14.27
C MET A 84 3.35 4.87 -15.10
N GLU A 85 3.25 5.43 -16.31
CA GLU A 85 2.19 5.04 -17.26
C GLU A 85 0.79 5.24 -16.67
N ASN A 86 0.58 6.42 -16.09
CA ASN A 86 -0.71 6.90 -15.64
C ASN A 86 -1.06 8.18 -16.42
N GLN A 87 -2.13 8.86 -16.02
CA GLN A 87 -2.62 10.08 -16.65
C GLN A 87 -2.55 11.27 -15.67
N ILE A 88 -1.60 11.24 -14.74
CA ILE A 88 -1.54 12.21 -13.63
C ILE A 88 -1.20 13.57 -14.20
N THR A 89 -2.07 14.55 -13.95
CA THR A 89 -1.91 15.95 -14.38
C THR A 89 -1.57 16.87 -13.21
N VAL A 90 -2.01 16.50 -12.00
CA VAL A 90 -1.85 17.32 -10.78
C VAL A 90 -1.42 16.45 -9.62
N ILE A 91 -0.41 16.92 -8.89
CA ILE A 91 -0.02 16.43 -7.56
C ILE A 91 -0.26 17.57 -6.59
N GLU A 92 -1.06 17.35 -5.56
CA GLU A 92 -1.34 18.37 -4.55
C GLU A 92 -0.12 18.62 -3.66
N ARG A 93 0.00 19.85 -3.16
CA ARG A 93 1.04 20.21 -2.19
C ARG A 93 0.91 19.35 -0.94
N GLY A 94 2.02 18.73 -0.54
CA GLY A 94 2.09 17.86 0.62
C GLY A 94 1.55 16.44 0.40
N ALA A 95 1.24 16.04 -0.83
CA ALA A 95 0.88 14.66 -1.19
C ALA A 95 1.86 13.61 -0.67
N PHE A 96 3.13 13.98 -0.50
CA PHE A 96 4.20 13.07 -0.10
C PHE A 96 4.73 13.33 1.32
N ASP A 97 4.11 14.25 2.08
CA ASP A 97 4.66 14.73 3.35
C ASP A 97 4.82 13.63 4.40
N ASP A 98 3.96 12.61 4.39
CA ASP A 98 3.98 11.52 5.39
C ASP A 98 5.03 10.44 5.09
N MET A 99 5.48 10.30 3.85
CA MET A 99 6.38 9.23 3.40
C MET A 99 7.84 9.59 3.67
N LYS A 100 8.24 9.64 4.95
CA LYS A 100 9.57 10.09 5.37
C LYS A 100 10.71 9.21 4.86
N GLU A 101 10.43 7.92 4.68
CA GLU A 101 11.37 6.90 4.21
C GLU A 101 11.40 6.77 2.68
N LEU A 102 10.72 7.66 1.93
CA LEU A 102 10.64 7.55 0.48
C LEU A 102 12.01 7.75 -0.17
N GLU A 103 12.50 6.72 -0.84
CA GLU A 103 13.80 6.69 -1.51
C GLU A 103 13.68 6.80 -3.03
N ARG A 104 12.61 6.22 -3.59
CA ARG A 104 12.37 6.13 -5.02
C ARG A 104 10.93 6.45 -5.36
N LEU A 105 10.76 7.46 -6.20
CA LEU A 105 9.50 7.80 -6.84
C LEU A 105 9.67 7.65 -8.34
N ARG A 106 8.67 7.12 -9.05
CA ARG A 106 8.67 7.07 -10.51
C ARG A 106 7.37 7.63 -11.06
N LEU A 107 7.48 8.77 -11.75
CA LEU A 107 6.35 9.50 -12.33
C LEU A 107 6.42 9.61 -13.86
N ASN A 108 7.37 8.95 -14.51
CA ASN A 108 7.52 9.03 -15.97
C ASN A 108 6.27 8.53 -16.71
N ARG A 109 6.07 9.02 -17.95
CA ARG A 109 4.88 8.69 -18.76
C ARG A 109 3.58 9.05 -18.02
N ASN A 110 3.53 10.28 -17.50
CA ASN A 110 2.33 10.95 -17.01
C ASN A 110 2.12 12.27 -17.78
N GLN A 111 1.12 13.06 -17.40
CA GLN A 111 0.73 14.32 -18.04
C GLN A 111 1.01 15.53 -17.14
N LEU A 112 2.02 15.42 -16.28
CA LEU A 112 2.42 16.46 -15.35
C LEU A 112 3.04 17.63 -16.12
N GLN A 113 2.45 18.82 -15.97
CA GLN A 113 3.03 20.04 -16.53
C GLN A 113 4.01 20.71 -15.56
N GLN A 114 3.72 20.63 -14.26
CA GLN A 114 4.53 21.21 -13.20
C GLN A 114 4.37 20.43 -11.91
N LEU A 115 5.38 20.51 -11.05
CA LEU A 115 5.32 20.02 -9.68
C LEU A 115 5.18 21.21 -8.72
N PRO A 116 4.38 21.10 -7.65
CA PRO A 116 4.36 22.12 -6.61
C PRO A 116 5.75 22.40 -6.04
N GLU A 117 6.01 23.66 -5.70
CA GLU A 117 7.20 24.00 -4.93
C GLU A 117 7.24 23.24 -3.61
N LEU A 118 8.45 22.87 -3.19
CA LEU A 118 8.69 22.16 -1.93
C LEU A 118 7.98 20.80 -1.83
N LEU A 119 7.51 20.21 -2.94
CA LEU A 119 6.82 18.92 -2.95
C LEU A 119 7.60 17.81 -2.23
N PHE A 120 8.93 17.84 -2.31
CA PHE A 120 9.82 16.83 -1.71
C PHE A 120 10.53 17.30 -0.43
N GLN A 121 10.17 18.46 0.13
CA GLN A 121 10.83 19.03 1.31
C GLN A 121 10.81 18.09 2.52
N LYS A 122 9.83 17.18 2.58
CA LYS A 122 9.59 16.26 3.68
C LYS A 122 10.09 14.83 3.40
N ASN A 123 10.77 14.60 2.28
CA ASN A 123 11.29 13.30 1.84
C ASN A 123 12.84 13.35 1.71
N PRO A 124 13.59 13.47 2.81
CA PRO A 124 15.05 13.68 2.75
C PRO A 124 15.82 12.50 2.15
N GLY A 125 15.25 11.29 2.16
CA GLY A 125 15.83 10.09 1.55
C GLY A 125 15.62 9.96 0.04
N LEU A 126 14.82 10.84 -0.57
CA LEU A 126 14.46 10.73 -1.98
C LEU A 126 15.70 10.99 -2.84
N SER A 127 16.18 9.94 -3.51
CA SER A 127 17.40 9.98 -4.33
C SER A 127 17.15 9.67 -5.79
N ARG A 128 15.97 9.13 -6.14
CA ARG A 128 15.61 8.73 -7.51
C ARG A 128 14.18 9.16 -7.82
N LEU A 129 14.03 9.94 -8.90
CA LEU A 129 12.76 10.46 -9.44
C LEU A 129 12.53 9.99 -10.88
#